data_AF-F7KLN7-F1
#
_entry.id   AF-F7KLN7-F1
#
_cell.length_a   1.000
_cell.length_b   1.000
_cell.length_c   1.000
_cell.angle_alpha   90.00
_cell.angle_beta   90.00
_cell.angle_gamma   90.00
#
_symmetry.space_group_name_H-M   'P 1'
#
loop_
_entity.id
_entity.type
_entity.pdbx_description
1 polymer ?
#
loop_
_entity_poly.entity_id
_entity_poly.type
_entity_poly.pdbx_seq_one_letter_code
_entity_poly.pdbx_strand_id
1 'polypeptide(L)'
;MPPLYERHVKSNYQQHNRKVMYFRTHFPHTNEKLHTFTYPLRQTAKGVSLPASRQKRSLFRDYQGSMTAEASLAVPLFLFFMINILSMTLFFHTFAQNLETLHQQGRQLSMLAYVTGAEDEMIQLVRPARVKPVVPVLAYPGTNIVSCCYMRAWTGYDVERKFSGEEQEEYVYITENGTVYHRERNCTHLTLSIELAGKDEVGQLRNESGGKYYPCEKCGGDGSSFVYVTGEGTRYHNTITCSGLKRTVISIPLSEAGGRPPCSRCG
;
A
#
# COMPACT_ATOMS: atom_id res chain seq x y z
N MET A 1 -68.98 -18.31 2.02
CA MET A 1 -68.51 -17.49 3.15
C MET A 1 -67.66 -16.36 2.59
N PRO A 2 -68.12 -15.10 2.73
CA PRO A 2 -67.45 -13.89 2.25
C PRO A 2 -66.66 -13.23 3.43
N PRO A 3 -66.24 -11.95 3.37
CA PRO A 3 -65.18 -11.29 2.57
C PRO A 3 -64.15 -10.53 3.46
N LEU A 4 -63.47 -9.49 2.92
CA LEU A 4 -62.92 -8.27 3.62
C LEU A 4 -61.42 -8.35 4.04
N TYR A 5 -60.53 -7.39 3.81
CA TYR A 5 -60.59 -6.04 3.27
C TYR A 5 -59.18 -5.56 2.84
N GLU A 6 -59.09 -4.76 1.78
CA GLU A 6 -58.12 -3.66 1.71
C GLU A 6 -58.75 -2.43 2.38
N ARG A 7 -57.99 -1.69 3.21
CA ARG A 7 -57.98 -0.20 3.23
C ARG A 7 -56.95 0.35 4.23
N HIS A 8 -55.97 1.05 3.66
CA HIS A 8 -55.34 2.29 4.07
C HIS A 8 -55.39 2.76 5.54
N VAL A 9 -54.20 3.03 6.11
CA VAL A 9 -53.93 4.33 6.75
C VAL A 9 -52.53 4.81 6.37
N LYS A 10 -52.47 5.87 5.56
CA LYS A 10 -51.30 6.76 5.50
C LYS A 10 -51.30 7.56 6.79
N SER A 11 -50.25 7.44 7.59
CA SER A 11 -49.92 8.42 8.63
C SER A 11 -48.56 9.00 8.30
N ASN A 12 -48.58 10.27 7.89
CA ASN A 12 -47.43 11.13 7.75
C ASN A 12 -46.70 11.22 9.10
N TYR A 13 -45.44 10.81 9.14
CA TYR A 13 -44.51 11.37 10.11
C TYR A 13 -43.24 11.81 9.40
N GLN A 14 -42.91 13.07 9.64
CA GLN A 14 -41.93 13.87 8.94
C GLN A 14 -40.56 13.18 8.88
N GLN A 15 -40.04 13.11 7.66
CA GLN A 15 -38.65 12.78 7.37
C GLN A 15 -37.72 13.70 8.18
N HIS A 16 -37.08 13.15 9.21
CA HIS A 16 -35.84 13.73 9.72
C HIS A 16 -34.68 12.99 9.06
N ASN A 17 -33.97 13.75 8.22
CA ASN A 17 -32.79 13.38 7.44
C ASN A 17 -31.83 12.46 8.23
N ARG A 18 -31.91 11.14 8.01
CA ARG A 18 -30.79 10.25 8.27
C ARG A 18 -30.04 10.09 6.96
N LYS A 19 -28.85 10.71 6.87
CA LYS A 19 -27.84 10.25 5.91
C LYS A 19 -27.42 8.85 6.34
N VAL A 20 -28.03 7.83 5.72
CA VAL A 20 -27.58 6.45 5.81
C VAL A 20 -26.59 6.26 4.66
N MET A 21 -25.31 6.07 4.99
CA MET A 21 -24.36 5.52 4.02
C MET A 21 -24.66 4.03 3.89
N TYR A 22 -25.21 3.63 2.75
CA TYR A 22 -25.34 2.24 2.38
C TYR A 22 -24.02 1.81 1.74
N PHE A 23 -23.27 0.93 2.39
CA PHE A 23 -22.21 0.19 1.71
C PHE A 23 -22.78 -1.14 1.23
N ARG A 24 -22.96 -1.23 -0.09
CA ARG A 24 -23.46 -2.39 -0.82
C ARG A 24 -22.26 -3.30 -1.10
N THR A 25 -22.06 -4.32 -0.28
CA THR A 25 -21.25 -5.48 -0.67
C THR A 25 -22.19 -6.47 -1.33
N HIS A 26 -22.12 -6.58 -2.66
CA HIS A 26 -22.77 -7.67 -3.40
C HIS A 26 -21.76 -8.79 -3.55
N PHE A 27 -22.05 -9.96 -2.96
CA PHE A 27 -21.79 -11.30 -3.51
C PHE A 27 -22.71 -12.29 -2.77
N PRO A 28 -23.02 -13.47 -3.34
CA PRO A 28 -24.39 -13.94 -3.49
C PRO A 28 -24.72 -15.02 -2.46
N HIS A 29 -26.01 -15.09 -2.11
CA HIS A 29 -26.69 -16.27 -1.59
C HIS A 29 -26.04 -17.03 -0.41
N THR A 30 -26.18 -16.47 0.80
CA THR A 30 -26.61 -17.28 1.95
C THR A 30 -27.61 -16.47 2.76
N ASN A 31 -28.86 -16.92 2.72
CA ASN A 31 -30.01 -16.28 3.32
C ASN A 31 -30.16 -16.79 4.76
N GLU A 32 -29.46 -16.18 5.72
CA GLU A 32 -29.80 -16.34 7.14
C GLU A 32 -29.26 -15.19 8.02
N LYS A 33 -30.20 -14.38 8.49
CA LYS A 33 -30.20 -13.38 9.58
C LYS A 33 -28.83 -12.85 10.07
N LEU A 34 -28.50 -11.62 9.61
CA LEU A 34 -27.49 -10.77 10.25
C LEU A 34 -27.82 -10.53 11.73
N HIS A 35 -26.89 -10.90 12.62
CA HIS A 35 -26.88 -10.42 13.99
C HIS A 35 -26.50 -8.93 14.00
N THR A 36 -27.49 -8.07 14.08
CA THR A 36 -27.32 -6.65 14.39
C THR A 36 -26.77 -6.51 15.81
N PHE A 37 -25.48 -6.19 15.94
CA PHE A 37 -24.89 -5.86 17.23
C PHE A 37 -25.24 -4.39 17.57
N THR A 38 -26.32 -4.19 18.31
CA THR A 38 -26.74 -2.90 18.85
C THR A 38 -25.76 -2.48 19.96
N TYR A 39 -24.96 -1.45 19.70
CA TYR A 39 -24.28 -0.72 20.75
C TYR A 39 -25.21 0.38 21.30
N PRO A 40 -25.25 0.64 22.61
CA PRO A 40 -26.05 1.72 23.15
C PRO A 40 -25.45 3.07 22.75
N LEU A 41 -26.22 3.85 22.00
CA LEU A 41 -25.95 5.29 21.84
C LEU A 41 -26.24 5.98 23.18
N ARG A 42 -25.20 6.63 23.72
CA ARG A 42 -25.24 7.46 24.93
C ARG A 42 -26.35 8.50 24.78
N GLN A 43 -27.41 8.37 25.58
CA GLN A 43 -28.47 9.39 25.65
C GLN A 43 -27.86 10.69 26.17
N THR A 44 -28.01 11.77 25.41
CA THR A 44 -27.69 13.12 25.86
C THR A 44 -28.63 13.47 27.02
N ALA A 45 -28.07 13.70 28.20
CA ALA A 45 -28.81 14.12 29.37
C ALA A 45 -29.60 15.40 29.06
N LYS A 46 -30.89 15.41 29.45
CA LYS A 46 -31.76 16.58 29.37
C LYS A 46 -31.16 17.71 30.23
N GLY A 47 -31.14 18.91 29.66
CA GLY A 47 -30.59 20.10 30.29
C GLY A 47 -31.26 20.41 31.62
N VAL A 48 -30.43 20.63 32.64
CA VAL A 48 -30.82 21.30 33.87
C VAL A 48 -30.44 22.77 33.70
N SER A 49 -31.40 23.66 33.85
CA SER A 49 -31.19 25.10 33.85
C SER A 49 -30.37 25.53 35.08
N LEU A 50 -29.28 26.26 34.83
CA LEU A 50 -28.51 26.94 35.86
C LEU A 50 -29.25 28.21 36.31
N PRO A 51 -29.41 28.49 37.61
CA PRO A 51 -29.83 29.80 38.05
C PRO A 51 -28.66 30.78 37.93
N ALA A 52 -28.89 31.91 37.29
CA ALA A 52 -27.96 33.03 37.26
C ALA A 52 -28.15 33.89 38.51
N SER A 53 -27.11 34.06 39.33
CA SER A 53 -26.79 35.36 39.94
C SER A 53 -25.34 35.40 40.48
N ARG A 54 -24.50 36.04 39.66
CA ARG A 54 -23.63 37.18 40.02
C ARG A 54 -23.11 37.25 41.48
N GLN A 55 -21.84 36.86 41.66
CA GLN A 55 -20.90 37.70 42.39
C GLN A 55 -19.47 37.52 41.85
N LYS A 56 -18.99 38.52 41.11
CA LYS A 56 -17.57 38.70 40.82
C LYS A 56 -16.87 39.01 42.14
N ARG A 57 -16.03 38.11 42.63
CA ARG A 57 -14.91 38.46 43.51
C ARG A 57 -13.62 38.19 42.73
N SER A 58 -12.83 39.25 42.58
CA SER A 58 -11.45 39.26 42.10
C SER A 58 -10.65 38.12 42.76
N LEU A 59 -10.05 37.23 41.97
CA LEU A 59 -8.69 37.32 41.41
C LEU A 59 -7.61 37.44 42.49
N PHE A 60 -6.85 36.35 42.62
CA PHE A 60 -5.58 36.18 43.33
C PHE A 60 -5.60 36.45 44.84
N ARG A 61 -5.90 35.38 45.59
CA ARG A 61 -5.42 35.24 46.97
C ARG A 61 -4.05 34.58 46.88
N ASP A 62 -2.99 35.33 47.10
CA ASP A 62 -1.64 34.80 47.31
C ASP A 62 -1.65 33.95 48.57
N TYR A 63 -1.94 32.66 48.39
CA TYR A 63 -1.93 31.68 49.46
C TYR A 63 -0.59 30.96 49.38
N GLN A 64 0.30 31.29 50.32
CA GLN A 64 1.58 30.60 50.47
C GLN A 64 1.30 29.14 50.83
N GLY A 65 1.43 28.24 49.85
CA GLY A 65 1.19 26.82 49.99
C GLY A 65 2.20 26.20 50.97
N SER A 66 1.74 25.26 51.80
CA SER A 66 2.66 24.45 52.61
C SER A 66 3.45 23.53 51.68
N MET A 67 4.78 23.53 51.76
CA MET A 67 5.65 22.65 50.97
C MET A 67 5.25 21.16 51.06
N THR A 68 4.63 20.76 52.18
CA THR A 68 4.12 19.40 52.39
C THR A 68 2.84 19.09 51.62
N ALA A 69 1.94 20.06 51.44
CA ALA A 69 0.67 19.86 50.73
C ALA A 69 0.91 19.76 49.22
N GLU A 70 1.80 20.58 48.67
CA GLU A 70 2.22 20.50 47.27
C GLU A 70 2.91 19.16 46.97
N ALA A 71 3.82 18.72 47.85
CA ALA A 71 4.47 17.41 47.73
C ALA A 71 3.48 16.22 47.82
N SER A 72 2.45 16.31 48.67
CA SER A 72 1.44 15.25 48.81
C SER A 72 0.53 15.08 47.59
N LEU A 73 0.36 16.12 46.76
CA LEU A 73 -0.42 16.07 45.52
C LEU A 73 0.45 15.71 44.32
N ALA A 74 1.76 15.97 44.37
CA ALA A 74 2.68 15.68 43.29
C ALA A 74 2.73 14.17 42.96
N VAL A 75 2.82 13.30 43.98
CA VAL A 75 2.92 11.84 43.77
C VAL A 75 1.64 11.24 43.16
N PRO A 76 0.42 11.50 43.67
CA PRO A 76 -0.80 11.00 43.05
C PRO A 76 -1.02 11.50 41.62
N LEU A 77 -0.69 12.76 41.34
CA LEU A 77 -0.77 13.32 39.99
C LEU A 77 0.23 12.65 39.05
N PHE A 78 1.48 12.49 39.49
CA PHE A 78 2.51 11.78 38.73
C PHE A 78 2.08 10.35 38.39
N LEU A 79 1.60 9.59 39.38
CA LEU A 79 1.11 8.23 39.17
C LEU A 79 -0.11 8.19 38.24
N PHE A 80 -1.03 9.16 38.35
CA PHE A 80 -2.16 9.28 37.44
C PHE A 80 -1.68 9.46 35.99
N PHE A 81 -0.74 10.37 35.72
CA PHE A 81 -0.19 10.55 34.38
C PHE A 81 0.54 9.30 33.88
N MET A 82 1.37 8.68 34.71
CA MET A 82 2.09 7.46 34.35
C MET A 82 1.15 6.30 34.00
N ILE A 83 0.08 6.10 34.76
CA ILE A 83 -0.94 5.07 34.48
C ILE A 83 -1.66 5.37 33.14
N ASN A 84 -1.96 6.63 32.84
CA ASN A 84 -2.56 7.01 31.56
C ASN A 84 -1.61 6.80 30.36
N ILE A 85 -0.32 7.10 30.53
CA ILE A 85 0.69 6.83 29.48
C ILE A 85 0.84 5.32 29.25
N LEU A 86 0.88 4.52 30.32
CA LEU A 86 0.95 3.06 30.22
C LEU A 86 -0.32 2.48 29.56
N SER A 87 -1.51 2.99 29.88
CA SER A 87 -2.77 2.54 29.28
C SER A 87 -2.84 2.87 27.78
N MET A 88 -2.39 4.06 27.38
CA MET A 88 -2.24 4.43 25.98
C MET A 88 -1.24 3.49 25.27
N THR A 89 -0.10 3.21 25.89
CA THR A 89 0.93 2.34 25.30
C THR A 89 0.39 0.92 25.05
N LEU A 90 -0.35 0.34 26.00
CA LEU A 90 -1.00 -0.96 25.80
C LEU A 90 -2.00 -0.94 24.65
N PHE A 91 -2.80 0.12 24.54
CA PHE A 91 -3.76 0.26 23.46
C PHE A 91 -3.07 0.26 22.09
N PHE A 92 -2.04 1.09 21.91
CA PHE A 92 -1.30 1.16 20.64
C PHE A 92 -0.56 -0.14 20.33
N HIS A 93 0.02 -0.79 21.34
CA HIS A 93 0.66 -2.09 21.17
C HIS A 93 -0.32 -3.14 20.65
N THR A 94 -1.50 -3.30 21.28
CA THR A 94 -2.52 -4.25 20.82
C THR A 94 -3.05 -3.89 19.43
N PHE A 95 -3.22 -2.59 19.14
CA PHE A 95 -3.64 -2.13 17.82
C PHE A 95 -2.62 -2.49 16.73
N ALA A 96 -1.33 -2.23 16.98
CA ALA A 96 -0.25 -2.54 16.05
C ALA A 96 -0.14 -4.04 15.78
N GLN A 97 -0.20 -4.88 16.83
CA GLN A 97 -0.18 -6.34 16.69
C GLN A 97 -1.38 -6.86 15.87
N ASN A 98 -2.58 -6.34 16.11
CA ASN A 98 -3.76 -6.72 15.32
C ASN A 98 -3.60 -6.35 13.84
N LEU A 99 -3.05 -5.17 13.54
CA LEU A 99 -2.83 -4.74 12.17
C LEU A 99 -1.75 -5.58 11.48
N GLU A 100 -0.67 -5.92 12.18
CA GLU A 100 0.38 -6.81 11.66
C GLU A 100 -0.18 -8.19 11.32
N THR A 101 -0.92 -8.82 12.25
CA THR A 101 -1.50 -10.15 12.01
C THR A 101 -2.49 -10.14 10.85
N LEU A 102 -3.32 -9.09 10.73
CA LEU A 102 -4.24 -8.92 9.60
C LEU A 102 -3.48 -8.81 8.28
N HIS A 103 -2.40 -8.05 8.22
CA HIS A 103 -1.58 -7.94 7.00
C HIS A 103 -0.89 -9.26 6.65
N GLN A 104 -0.35 -9.99 7.63
CA GLN A 104 0.27 -11.30 7.40
C GLN A 104 -0.74 -12.30 6.86
N GLN A 105 -1.92 -12.39 7.47
CA GLN A 105 -3.02 -13.25 7.00
C GLN A 105 -3.52 -12.81 5.62
N GLY A 106 -3.67 -11.50 5.40
CA GLY A 106 -4.07 -10.93 4.11
C GLY A 106 -3.10 -11.33 3.00
N ARG A 107 -1.78 -11.27 3.25
CA ARG A 107 -0.75 -11.71 2.30
C ARG A 107 -0.85 -13.19 1.98
N GLN A 108 -1.01 -14.05 2.99
CA GLN A 108 -1.15 -15.49 2.76
C GLN A 108 -2.39 -15.82 1.95
N LEU A 109 -3.54 -15.22 2.29
CA LEU A 109 -4.79 -15.43 1.56
C LEU A 109 -4.71 -14.86 0.14
N SER A 110 -4.07 -13.71 -0.04
CA SER A 110 -3.84 -13.11 -1.36
C SER A 110 -3.04 -14.04 -2.27
N MET A 111 -2.00 -14.69 -1.76
CA MET A 111 -1.21 -15.68 -2.52
C MET A 111 -1.99 -16.97 -2.80
N LEU A 112 -2.80 -17.45 -1.86
CA LEU A 112 -3.61 -18.66 -2.03
C LEU A 112 -4.74 -18.48 -3.04
N ALA A 113 -5.25 -17.26 -3.20
CA ALA A 113 -6.29 -16.96 -4.18
C ALA A 113 -5.90 -17.36 -5.62
N TYR A 114 -4.60 -17.32 -5.95
CA TYR A 114 -4.06 -17.84 -7.21
C TYR A 114 -4.40 -19.32 -7.42
N VAL A 115 -4.12 -20.14 -6.41
CA VAL A 115 -4.29 -21.59 -6.47
C VAL A 115 -5.76 -21.97 -6.50
N THR A 116 -6.60 -21.26 -5.75
CA THR A 116 -8.04 -21.53 -5.70
C THR A 116 -8.78 -20.97 -6.89
N GLY A 117 -8.13 -20.17 -7.75
CA GLY A 117 -8.76 -19.50 -8.88
C GLY A 117 -9.91 -18.58 -8.47
N ALA A 118 -9.81 -17.94 -7.31
CA ALA A 118 -10.88 -17.09 -6.80
C ALA A 118 -11.08 -15.89 -7.73
N GLU A 119 -12.32 -15.67 -8.19
CA GLU A 119 -12.70 -14.52 -9.02
C GLU A 119 -12.71 -13.21 -8.22
N ASP A 120 -12.81 -13.29 -6.89
CA ASP A 120 -12.82 -12.12 -6.01
C ASP A 120 -11.46 -11.42 -5.99
N GLU A 121 -11.41 -10.24 -6.62
CA GLU A 121 -10.21 -9.41 -6.64
C GLU A 121 -9.82 -8.87 -5.26
N MET A 122 -10.74 -8.80 -4.29
CA MET A 122 -10.50 -8.11 -3.01
C MET A 122 -10.84 -8.97 -1.79
N ILE A 123 -9.81 -9.24 -0.99
CA ILE A 123 -9.89 -9.96 0.27
C ILE A 123 -10.08 -8.96 1.41
N GLN A 124 -11.15 -9.13 2.17
CA GLN A 124 -11.46 -8.32 3.36
C GLN A 124 -11.31 -9.14 4.63
N LEU A 125 -10.48 -8.66 5.56
CA LEU A 125 -10.30 -9.25 6.89
C LEU A 125 -10.72 -8.26 7.96
N VAL A 126 -11.44 -8.74 8.98
CA VAL A 126 -11.88 -7.94 10.13
C VAL A 126 -11.56 -8.68 11.41
N ARG A 127 -10.85 -8.02 12.33
CA ARG A 127 -10.47 -8.59 13.62
C ARG A 127 -10.88 -7.66 14.77
N PRO A 128 -11.95 -7.99 15.50
CA PRO A 128 -12.27 -7.33 16.75
C PRO A 128 -11.35 -7.84 17.88
N ALA A 129 -10.85 -6.94 18.73
CA ALA A 129 -10.09 -7.26 19.93
C ALA A 129 -10.50 -6.39 21.10
N ARG A 130 -10.45 -6.94 22.31
CA ARG A 130 -10.78 -6.20 23.54
C ARG A 130 -9.51 -5.77 24.26
N VAL A 131 -9.32 -4.47 24.41
CA VAL A 131 -8.20 -3.87 25.14
C VAL A 131 -8.66 -3.58 26.57
N LYS A 132 -7.97 -4.17 27.55
CA LYS A 132 -8.17 -3.90 28.99
C LYS A 132 -7.14 -2.87 29.45
N PRO A 133 -7.50 -1.93 30.35
CA PRO A 133 -6.52 -1.02 30.93
C PRO A 133 -5.54 -1.77 31.85
N VAL A 134 -4.34 -1.19 32.04
CA VAL A 134 -3.30 -1.69 32.96
C VAL A 134 -3.84 -1.82 34.39
N VAL A 135 -4.60 -0.82 34.82
CA VAL A 135 -5.27 -0.77 36.12
C VAL A 135 -6.74 -0.50 35.86
N PRO A 136 -7.67 -1.27 36.44
CA PRO A 136 -9.09 -0.97 36.38
C PRO A 136 -9.39 0.27 37.23
N VAL A 137 -9.10 1.45 36.69
CA VAL A 137 -9.55 2.73 37.27
C VAL A 137 -11.07 2.74 37.22
N LEU A 138 -11.69 3.28 38.27
CA LEU A 138 -13.13 3.27 38.62
C LEU A 138 -14.16 3.63 37.52
N ALA A 139 -13.75 3.96 36.29
CA ALA A 139 -14.65 4.40 35.22
C ALA A 139 -14.36 3.83 33.80
N TYR A 140 -13.37 2.96 33.60
CA TYR A 140 -13.06 2.43 32.26
C TYR A 140 -12.88 0.90 32.25
N PRO A 141 -13.90 0.12 31.81
CA PRO A 141 -13.83 -1.35 31.79
C PRO A 141 -13.07 -1.92 30.57
N GLY A 142 -12.32 -1.09 29.85
CA GLY A 142 -11.72 -1.42 28.56
C GLY A 142 -12.56 -0.98 27.36
N THR A 143 -11.97 -1.05 26.18
CA THR A 143 -12.65 -0.78 24.89
C THR A 143 -12.45 -1.93 23.93
N ASN A 144 -13.36 -2.06 22.97
CA ASN A 144 -13.17 -2.93 21.83
C ASN A 144 -12.55 -2.11 20.69
N ILE A 145 -11.50 -2.65 20.09
CA ILE A 145 -10.93 -2.15 18.84
C ILE A 145 -11.34 -3.10 17.72
N VAL A 146 -11.68 -2.53 16.57
CA VAL A 146 -11.96 -3.30 15.36
C VAL A 146 -10.96 -2.86 14.32
N SER A 147 -10.12 -3.80 13.89
CA SER A 147 -9.15 -3.58 12.82
C SER A 147 -9.66 -4.24 11.54
N CYS A 148 -9.53 -3.57 10.41
CA CYS A 148 -9.87 -4.10 9.10
C CYS A 148 -8.67 -4.00 8.15
N CYS A 149 -8.57 -4.95 7.23
CA CYS A 149 -7.58 -4.97 6.15
C CYS A 149 -8.28 -5.33 4.84
N TYR A 150 -7.95 -4.59 3.79
CA TYR A 150 -8.37 -4.87 2.42
C TYR A 150 -7.12 -5.15 1.61
N MET A 151 -7.06 -6.30 0.94
CA MET A 151 -5.95 -6.66 0.08
C MET A 151 -6.44 -7.23 -1.22
N ARG A 152 -5.79 -6.86 -2.32
CA ARG A 152 -6.07 -7.47 -3.61
C ARG A 152 -5.58 -8.92 -3.61
N ALA A 153 -6.40 -9.84 -4.13
CA ALA A 153 -5.97 -11.19 -4.43
C ALA A 153 -4.82 -11.15 -5.46
N TRP A 154 -3.80 -11.99 -5.26
CA TRP A 154 -2.76 -12.19 -6.25
C TRP A 154 -3.26 -13.27 -7.21
N THR A 155 -3.82 -12.85 -8.35
CA THR A 155 -4.31 -13.76 -9.40
C THR A 155 -3.29 -14.04 -10.49
N GLY A 156 -2.09 -13.45 -10.37
CA GLY A 156 -1.04 -13.51 -11.39
C GLY A 156 -1.37 -12.69 -12.64
N TYR A 157 -0.38 -12.50 -13.51
CA TYR A 157 -0.62 -12.14 -14.91
C TYR A 157 -0.79 -13.46 -15.65
N ASP A 158 -2.03 -13.82 -15.93
CA ASP A 158 -2.34 -15.11 -16.52
C ASP A 158 -1.94 -15.11 -18.01
N VAL A 159 -0.66 -15.37 -18.29
CA VAL A 159 -0.20 -15.60 -19.66
C VAL A 159 -0.92 -16.83 -20.23
N GLU A 160 -1.24 -17.82 -19.38
CA GLU A 160 -1.74 -19.14 -19.78
C GLU A 160 -3.28 -19.23 -19.91
N ARG A 161 -4.08 -18.51 -19.12
CA ARG A 161 -5.55 -18.54 -19.25
C ARG A 161 -6.08 -17.71 -20.42
N LYS A 162 -5.22 -16.96 -21.11
CA LYS A 162 -5.52 -16.44 -22.45
C LYS A 162 -5.43 -17.50 -23.57
N PHE A 163 -5.00 -18.74 -23.28
CA PHE A 163 -4.80 -19.77 -24.31
C PHE A 163 -6.10 -20.41 -24.86
N SER A 164 -7.28 -20.02 -24.41
CA SER A 164 -8.54 -20.63 -24.86
C SER A 164 -9.42 -19.70 -25.71
N GLY A 165 -8.83 -18.80 -26.52
CA GLY A 165 -9.65 -18.06 -27.48
C GLY A 165 -9.01 -16.95 -28.32
N GLU A 166 -7.78 -16.51 -28.06
CA GLU A 166 -7.12 -15.47 -28.84
C GLU A 166 -5.94 -16.09 -29.61
N GLU A 167 -5.87 -15.82 -30.92
CA GLU A 167 -4.78 -16.27 -31.80
C GLU A 167 -3.43 -15.95 -31.15
N GLN A 168 -2.54 -16.94 -31.06
CA GLN A 168 -1.20 -16.77 -30.49
C GLN A 168 -0.38 -15.86 -31.42
N GLU A 169 -0.49 -14.55 -31.23
CA GLU A 169 0.43 -13.60 -31.84
C GLU A 169 1.79 -13.75 -31.15
N GLU A 170 2.79 -14.22 -31.89
CA GLU A 170 4.18 -14.31 -31.41
C GLU A 170 4.73 -12.91 -31.15
N TYR A 171 5.22 -12.64 -29.94
CA TYR A 171 5.84 -11.37 -29.57
C TYR A 171 7.34 -11.40 -29.86
N VAL A 172 7.83 -10.32 -30.46
CA VAL A 172 9.25 -10.10 -30.76
C VAL A 172 9.75 -8.80 -30.16
N TYR A 173 11.05 -8.72 -29.95
CA TYR A 173 11.73 -7.55 -29.40
C TYR A 173 12.37 -6.73 -30.51
N ILE A 174 12.10 -5.43 -30.51
CA ILE A 174 12.76 -4.47 -31.39
C ILE A 174 13.39 -3.34 -30.57
N THR A 175 14.42 -2.71 -31.13
CA THR A 175 14.91 -1.43 -30.61
C THR A 175 14.25 -0.29 -31.38
N GLU A 176 14.10 0.88 -30.75
CA GLU A 176 13.47 2.08 -31.35
C GLU A 176 13.96 2.40 -32.77
N ASN A 177 15.28 2.29 -33.00
CA ASN A 177 15.92 2.52 -34.30
C ASN A 177 16.46 1.22 -34.93
N GLY A 178 15.91 0.06 -34.54
CA GLY A 178 16.37 -1.26 -34.99
C GLY A 178 15.86 -1.64 -36.37
N THR A 179 16.74 -2.22 -37.19
CA THR A 179 16.40 -2.74 -38.52
C THR A 179 15.97 -4.21 -38.50
N VAL A 180 16.24 -4.94 -37.41
CA VAL A 180 15.91 -6.36 -37.24
C VAL A 180 15.01 -6.57 -36.02
N TYR A 181 14.28 -7.67 -35.99
CA TYR A 181 13.58 -8.14 -34.77
C TYR A 181 14.35 -9.29 -34.10
N HIS A 182 14.13 -9.45 -32.81
CA HIS A 182 14.74 -10.49 -31.99
C HIS A 182 13.66 -11.32 -31.30
N ARG A 183 13.78 -12.65 -31.27
CA ARG A 183 12.86 -13.49 -30.47
C ARG A 183 13.28 -13.56 -29.00
N GLU A 184 14.58 -13.40 -28.73
CA GLU A 184 15.17 -13.50 -27.41
C GLU A 184 15.57 -12.13 -26.84
N ARG A 185 15.10 -11.80 -25.63
CA ARG A 185 15.44 -10.54 -24.96
C ARG A 185 16.91 -10.45 -24.54
N ASN A 186 17.50 -11.60 -24.25
CA ASN A 186 18.91 -11.80 -23.89
C ASN A 186 19.84 -11.90 -25.12
N CYS A 187 19.35 -11.63 -26.33
CA CYS A 187 20.21 -11.53 -27.50
C CYS A 187 21.35 -10.53 -27.24
N THR A 188 22.57 -10.92 -27.57
CA THR A 188 23.80 -10.11 -27.42
C THR A 188 23.75 -8.78 -28.17
N HIS A 189 22.96 -8.68 -29.25
CA HIS A 189 22.71 -7.41 -29.94
C HIS A 189 21.79 -6.46 -29.14
N LEU A 190 20.93 -6.98 -28.27
CA LEU A 190 20.07 -6.19 -27.38
C LEU A 190 20.76 -5.88 -26.05
N THR A 191 21.34 -6.92 -25.43
CA THR A 191 21.95 -6.87 -24.11
C THR A 191 23.47 -6.87 -24.24
N LEU A 192 24.07 -5.69 -24.09
CA LEU A 192 25.52 -5.52 -24.10
C LEU A 192 26.14 -6.07 -22.80
N SER A 193 27.27 -6.75 -22.92
CA SER A 193 28.19 -6.97 -21.80
C SER A 193 28.88 -5.65 -21.45
N ILE A 194 28.50 -5.07 -20.31
CA ILE A 194 29.06 -3.82 -19.81
C ILE A 194 29.99 -4.15 -18.65
N GLU A 195 31.25 -3.72 -18.77
CA GLU A 195 32.27 -3.88 -17.74
C GLU A 195 32.64 -2.52 -17.14
N LEU A 196 33.00 -2.54 -15.86
CA LEU A 196 33.46 -1.36 -15.14
C LEU A 196 35.00 -1.37 -15.11
N ALA A 197 35.61 -0.32 -15.64
CA ALA A 197 37.06 -0.15 -15.67
C ALA A 197 37.49 1.11 -14.92
N GLY A 198 38.67 1.07 -14.28
CA GLY A 198 39.29 2.26 -13.71
C GLY A 198 39.71 3.21 -14.83
N LYS A 199 39.41 4.51 -14.69
CA LYS A 199 39.68 5.50 -15.76
C LYS A 199 41.15 5.53 -16.19
N ASP A 200 42.07 5.34 -15.25
CA ASP A 200 43.51 5.35 -15.50
C ASP A 200 43.97 4.12 -16.31
N GLU A 201 43.21 3.02 -16.24
CA GLU A 201 43.52 1.74 -16.91
C GLU A 201 42.92 1.67 -18.33
N VAL A 202 41.93 2.50 -18.65
CA VAL A 202 41.23 2.52 -19.96
C VAL A 202 42.20 2.70 -21.13
N GLY A 203 43.26 3.49 -20.94
CA GLY A 203 44.29 3.69 -21.96
C GLY A 203 45.04 2.41 -22.36
N GLN A 204 45.10 1.43 -21.45
CA GLN A 204 45.73 0.13 -21.67
C GLN A 204 44.74 -0.94 -22.14
N LEU A 205 43.46 -0.80 -21.79
CA LEU A 205 42.42 -1.73 -22.25
C LEU A 205 42.24 -1.68 -23.76
N ARG A 206 41.92 -2.85 -24.32
CA ARG A 206 41.57 -3.02 -25.73
C ARG A 206 40.26 -3.77 -25.82
N ASN A 207 39.46 -3.41 -26.82
CA ASN A 207 38.24 -4.13 -27.12
C ASN A 207 38.56 -5.49 -27.77
N GLU A 208 37.56 -6.32 -28.01
CA GLU A 208 37.72 -7.67 -28.59
C GLU A 208 38.41 -7.66 -29.97
N SER A 209 38.33 -6.54 -30.69
CA SER A 209 39.00 -6.33 -31.99
C SER A 209 40.39 -5.70 -31.88
N GLY A 210 40.92 -5.49 -30.67
CA GLY A 210 42.23 -4.86 -30.43
C GLY A 210 42.23 -3.33 -30.52
N GLY A 211 41.06 -2.69 -30.63
CA GLY A 211 40.87 -1.25 -30.68
C GLY A 211 40.98 -0.57 -29.31
N LYS A 212 41.36 0.72 -29.30
CA LYS A 212 41.39 1.56 -28.09
C LYS A 212 40.00 2.15 -27.78
N TYR A 213 39.76 2.45 -26.51
CA TYR A 213 38.56 3.16 -26.07
C TYR A 213 38.76 4.68 -26.09
N TYR A 214 37.85 5.38 -26.76
CA TYR A 214 37.80 6.85 -26.83
C TYR A 214 36.66 7.41 -25.96
N PRO A 215 36.71 8.68 -25.55
CA PRO A 215 35.59 9.28 -24.82
C PRO A 215 34.29 9.25 -25.63
N CYS A 216 33.18 8.92 -24.97
CA CYS A 216 31.85 9.10 -25.53
C CYS A 216 31.56 10.59 -25.79
N GLU A 217 30.94 10.91 -26.92
CA GLU A 217 30.56 12.30 -27.25
C GLU A 217 29.49 12.88 -26.31
N LYS A 218 28.65 12.02 -25.71
CA LYS A 218 27.52 12.45 -24.87
C LYS A 218 27.85 12.52 -23.39
N CYS A 219 28.69 11.62 -22.90
CA CYS A 219 28.98 11.47 -21.47
C CYS A 219 30.47 11.29 -21.15
N GLY A 220 31.34 11.33 -22.16
CA GLY A 220 32.79 11.23 -21.97
C GLY A 220 33.37 12.51 -21.39
N GLY A 221 34.58 12.40 -20.84
CA GLY A 221 35.31 13.51 -20.20
C GLY A 221 35.70 13.20 -18.76
N ASP A 222 36.06 14.26 -18.02
CA ASP A 222 36.57 14.17 -16.66
C ASP A 222 35.43 14.20 -15.63
N GLY A 223 34.75 13.06 -15.44
CA GLY A 223 33.58 12.97 -14.56
C GLY A 223 33.67 11.93 -13.44
N SER A 224 34.35 10.80 -13.66
CA SER A 224 34.33 9.66 -12.72
C SER A 224 35.66 8.91 -12.66
N SER A 225 35.96 8.36 -11.49
CA SER A 225 37.12 7.46 -11.29
C SER A 225 36.97 6.14 -12.03
N PHE A 226 35.74 5.74 -12.34
CA PHE A 226 35.40 4.53 -13.07
C PHE A 226 34.61 4.88 -14.33
N VAL A 227 34.80 4.08 -15.37
CA VAL A 227 34.07 4.22 -16.62
C VAL A 227 33.48 2.86 -17.01
N TYR A 228 32.44 2.91 -17.83
CA TYR A 228 31.79 1.75 -18.41
C TYR A 228 32.32 1.54 -19.83
N VAL A 229 32.76 0.33 -20.11
CA VAL A 229 33.21 -0.11 -21.43
C VAL A 229 32.43 -1.35 -21.86
N THR A 230 32.42 -1.63 -23.15
CA THR A 230 31.83 -2.86 -23.71
C THR A 230 32.87 -3.59 -24.55
N GLY A 231 32.76 -4.92 -24.63
CA GLY A 231 33.72 -5.77 -25.35
C GLY A 231 33.82 -5.45 -26.85
N GLU A 232 32.69 -5.20 -27.51
CA GLU A 232 32.64 -4.85 -28.94
C GLU A 232 32.74 -3.33 -29.20
N GLY A 233 32.59 -2.48 -28.18
CA GLY A 233 32.56 -1.02 -28.34
C GLY A 233 33.95 -0.39 -28.50
N THR A 234 33.99 0.85 -28.99
CA THR A 234 35.21 1.65 -29.12
C THR A 234 35.20 2.89 -28.23
N ARG A 235 34.20 3.04 -27.36
CA ARG A 235 34.02 4.22 -26.52
C ARG A 235 33.79 3.83 -25.06
N TYR A 236 34.31 4.66 -24.16
CA TYR A 236 34.02 4.56 -22.74
C TYR A 236 32.96 5.59 -22.32
N HIS A 237 32.18 5.26 -21.30
CA HIS A 237 31.05 6.04 -20.81
C HIS A 237 31.20 6.31 -19.31
N ASN A 238 30.87 7.51 -18.84
CA ASN A 238 30.89 7.81 -17.40
C ASN A 238 29.59 7.39 -16.69
N THR A 239 28.50 7.16 -17.43
CA THR A 239 27.20 6.79 -16.88
C THR A 239 26.60 5.58 -17.59
N ILE A 240 26.07 4.63 -16.81
CA ILE A 240 25.39 3.44 -17.36
C ILE A 240 24.10 3.80 -18.12
N THR A 241 23.52 4.96 -17.81
CA THR A 241 22.30 5.48 -18.42
C THR A 241 22.53 6.27 -19.71
N CYS A 242 23.78 6.39 -20.18
CA CYS A 242 24.10 7.08 -21.42
C CYS A 242 23.34 6.46 -22.61
N SER A 243 22.69 7.28 -23.43
CA SER A 243 21.95 6.82 -24.62
C SER A 243 22.84 6.20 -25.71
N GLY A 244 24.17 6.40 -25.65
CA GLY A 244 25.13 5.68 -26.49
C GLY A 244 25.47 4.27 -25.98
N LEU A 245 25.09 3.94 -24.75
CA LEU A 245 25.33 2.65 -24.09
C LEU A 245 24.03 1.86 -23.90
N LYS A 246 22.95 2.53 -23.50
CA LYS A 246 21.62 1.92 -23.36
C LYS A 246 20.89 1.84 -24.70
N ARG A 247 20.24 0.70 -24.95
CA ARG A 247 19.23 0.53 -26.01
C ARG A 247 17.84 0.43 -25.38
N THR A 248 16.87 1.19 -25.88
CA THR A 248 15.47 1.04 -25.50
C THR A 248 14.89 -0.13 -26.30
N VAL A 249 14.54 -1.21 -25.61
CA VAL A 249 13.96 -2.43 -26.20
C VAL A 249 12.47 -2.46 -25.89
N ILE A 250 11.65 -2.62 -26.91
CA ILE A 250 10.19 -2.76 -26.81
C ILE A 250 9.78 -4.13 -27.35
N SER A 251 8.72 -4.71 -26.79
CA SER A 251 8.10 -5.94 -27.26
C SER A 251 6.85 -5.60 -28.06
N ILE A 252 6.76 -6.10 -29.29
CA ILE A 252 5.64 -5.90 -30.20
C ILE A 252 5.21 -7.25 -30.80
N PRO A 253 3.94 -7.43 -31.22
CA PRO A 253 3.55 -8.61 -31.98
C PRO A 253 4.29 -8.65 -33.33
N LEU A 254 4.58 -9.86 -33.82
CA LEU A 254 5.32 -10.07 -35.07
C LEU A 254 4.62 -9.42 -36.29
N SER A 255 3.29 -9.35 -36.26
CA SER A 255 2.46 -8.65 -37.26
C SER A 255 2.81 -7.15 -37.36
N GLU A 256 3.17 -6.51 -36.26
CA GLU A 256 3.58 -5.10 -36.18
C GLU A 256 5.08 -4.89 -36.46
N ALA A 257 5.87 -5.96 -36.60
CA ALA A 257 7.32 -5.86 -36.84
C ALA A 257 7.68 -5.23 -38.19
N GLY A 258 6.69 -4.94 -39.04
CA GLY A 258 6.85 -4.10 -40.23
C GLY A 258 7.76 -4.72 -41.30
N GLY A 259 7.79 -6.06 -41.38
CA GLY A 259 8.62 -6.79 -42.35
C GLY A 259 10.12 -6.73 -42.10
N ARG A 260 10.56 -6.29 -40.91
CA ARG A 260 11.98 -6.37 -40.50
C ARG A 260 12.45 -7.82 -40.57
N PRO A 261 13.67 -8.09 -41.06
CA PRO A 261 14.19 -9.45 -41.06
C PRO A 261 14.52 -9.93 -39.64
N PRO A 262 14.52 -11.26 -39.41
CA PRO A 262 14.98 -11.86 -38.17
C PRO A 262 16.46 -11.51 -37.91
N CYS A 263 16.81 -11.33 -36.63
CA CYS A 263 18.20 -11.23 -36.21
C CYS A 263 18.98 -12.51 -36.55
N SER A 264 20.19 -12.37 -37.07
CA SER A 264 21.06 -13.50 -37.42
C SER A 264 21.44 -14.42 -36.25
N ARG A 265 21.39 -13.92 -35.00
CA ARG A 265 21.73 -14.71 -33.80
C ARG A 265 20.53 -15.39 -33.13
N CYS A 266 19.32 -14.81 -33.21
CA CYS A 266 18.17 -15.25 -32.41
C CYS A 266 16.83 -15.18 -33.15
N GLY A 267 16.85 -15.14 -34.48
CA GLY A 267 15.67 -14.92 -35.32
C GLY A 267 15.30 -16.15 -36.15
#